data_AF-A0A4Q8QGF8-F1
#
_entry.id   AF-A0A4Q8QGF8-F1
#
_cell.length_a   1.000
_cell.length_b   1.000
_cell.length_c   1.000
_cell.angle_alpha   90.00
_cell.angle_beta   90.00
_cell.angle_gamma   90.00
#
_symmetry.space_group_name_H-M   'P 1'
#
loop_
_entity.id
_entity.type
_entity.pdbx_description
1 polymer ?
#
loop_
_entity_poly.entity_id
_entity_poly.type
_entity_poly.pdbx_seq_one_letter_code
_entity_poly.pdbx_strand_id
1 'polypeptide(L)'
;MIFDKEGTTTIVFQEKTSLSTFLKNLKSAYQKIKHDNIIVNLFSFDNLTSGDLLEFLQLSYTHKNSGKSFVLVSGEVSYDEVPEEITLVPSIQEAKDIIEMEEIERDLGI
;
A
#
# COMPACT_ATOMS: atom_id res chain seq x y z
N MET A 1 -2.73 -12.23 8.94
CA MET A 1 -2.57 -11.38 7.75
C MET A 1 -3.19 -12.11 6.57
N ILE A 2 -4.01 -11.41 5.80
CA ILE A 2 -4.72 -11.95 4.64
C ILE A 2 -4.12 -11.30 3.39
N PHE A 3 -3.97 -12.11 2.34
CA PHE A 3 -3.53 -11.69 1.02
C PHE A 3 -4.63 -12.07 0.04
N ASP A 4 -5.23 -11.07 -0.59
CA ASP A 4 -6.22 -11.26 -1.64
C ASP A 4 -5.59 -10.86 -2.97
N LYS A 5 -5.46 -11.81 -3.89
CA LYS A 5 -4.72 -11.62 -5.13
C LYS A 5 -5.66 -11.51 -6.31
N GLU A 6 -5.54 -10.41 -7.04
CA GLU A 6 -6.29 -10.11 -8.25
C GLU A 6 -5.30 -9.73 -9.36
N GLY A 7 -5.08 -10.66 -10.31
CA GLY A 7 -4.14 -10.43 -11.42
C GLY A 7 -2.71 -10.19 -10.93
N THR A 8 -2.15 -9.03 -11.28
CA THR A 8 -0.81 -8.57 -10.88
C THR A 8 -0.80 -7.86 -9.52
N THR A 9 -1.94 -7.72 -8.86
CA THR A 9 -2.09 -6.95 -7.62
C THR A 9 -2.45 -7.85 -6.44
N THR A 10 -1.80 -7.60 -5.30
CA THR A 10 -2.14 -8.22 -4.02
C THR A 10 -2.63 -7.16 -3.04
N ILE A 11 -3.85 -7.33 -2.57
CA ILE A 11 -4.45 -6.54 -1.49
C ILE A 11 -4.11 -7.20 -0.15
N VAL A 12 -3.51 -6.44 0.74
CA VAL A 12 -3.08 -6.90 2.07
C VAL A 12 -3.90 -6.21 3.14
N PHE A 13 -4.46 -7.00 4.04
CA PHE A 13 -5.19 -6.50 5.21
C PHE A 13 -5.05 -7.46 6.39
N GLN A 14 -5.34 -6.95 7.58
CA GLN A 14 -5.38 -7.76 8.79
C GLN A 14 -6.36 -7.16 9.79
N GLU A 15 -7.21 -8.01 10.35
CA GLU A 15 -8.14 -7.62 11.40
C GLU A 15 -7.58 -7.92 12.79
N LYS A 16 -8.14 -7.25 13.82
CA LYS A 16 -7.89 -7.53 15.25
C LYS A 16 -6.40 -7.53 15.62
N THR A 17 -5.65 -6.55 15.13
CA THR A 17 -4.22 -6.41 15.42
C THR A 17 -3.83 -4.94 15.56
N SER A 18 -2.68 -4.65 16.17
CA SER A 18 -2.13 -3.29 16.18
C SER A 18 -1.40 -2.98 14.88
N LEU A 19 -1.32 -1.70 14.51
CA LEU A 19 -0.59 -1.27 13.31
C LEU A 19 0.88 -1.72 13.32
N SER A 20 1.57 -1.59 14.46
CA SER A 20 2.94 -2.08 14.63
C SER A 20 3.08 -3.58 14.34
N THR A 21 2.12 -4.39 14.82
CA THR A 21 2.11 -5.84 14.56
C THR A 21 1.84 -6.13 13.09
N PHE A 22 0.91 -5.40 12.49
CA PHE A 22 0.62 -5.47 11.06
C PHE A 22 1.85 -5.15 10.22
N LEU A 23 2.54 -4.05 10.49
CA LEU A 23 3.74 -3.65 9.75
C LEU A 23 4.86 -4.69 9.89
N LYS A 24 5.05 -5.26 11.08
CA LYS A 24 6.01 -6.36 11.29
C LYS A 24 5.64 -7.60 10.46
N ASN A 25 4.37 -7.97 10.44
CA ASN A 25 3.88 -9.09 9.64
C ASN A 25 4.05 -8.81 8.14
N LEU A 26 3.74 -7.59 7.69
CA LEU A 26 3.89 -7.15 6.31
C LEU A 26 5.34 -7.27 5.85
N LYS A 27 6.28 -6.70 6.63
CA LYS A 27 7.72 -6.79 6.35
C LYS A 27 8.22 -8.24 6.31
N SER A 28 7.69 -9.10 7.19
CA SER A 28 8.05 -10.52 7.22
C SER A 28 7.48 -11.31 6.04
N ALA A 29 6.30 -10.91 5.56
CA ALA A 29 5.63 -11.53 4.41
C ALA A 29 6.03 -10.92 3.06
N TYR A 30 6.74 -9.78 3.05
CA TYR A 30 7.06 -9.01 1.85
C TYR A 30 7.68 -9.86 0.73
N GLN A 31 8.59 -10.79 1.07
CA GLN A 31 9.23 -11.67 0.09
C GLN A 31 8.23 -12.50 -0.73
N LYS A 32 7.03 -12.77 -0.21
CA LYS A 32 5.98 -13.53 -0.89
C LYS A 32 5.19 -12.70 -1.90
N ILE A 33 5.12 -11.39 -1.69
CA ILE A 33 4.26 -10.46 -2.46
C ILE A 33 5.05 -9.42 -3.26
N LYS A 34 6.37 -9.35 -3.11
CA LYS A 34 7.24 -8.36 -3.76
C LYS A 34 7.20 -8.33 -5.29
N HIS A 35 6.62 -9.35 -5.93
CA HIS A 35 6.52 -9.45 -7.39
C HIS A 35 5.19 -8.89 -7.95
N ASP A 36 4.23 -8.66 -7.07
CA ASP A 36 2.92 -8.08 -7.39
C ASP A 36 2.92 -6.58 -7.06
N ASN A 37 1.98 -5.82 -7.61
CA ASN A 37 1.61 -4.52 -7.05
C ASN A 37 0.95 -4.73 -5.68
N ILE A 38 1.13 -3.79 -4.75
CA ILE A 38 0.63 -3.95 -3.39
C ILE A 38 -0.36 -2.84 -3.06
N ILE A 39 -1.57 -3.25 -2.65
CA ILE A 39 -2.53 -2.38 -1.99
C ILE A 39 -2.54 -2.75 -0.51
N VAL A 40 -2.24 -1.79 0.37
CA VAL A 40 -2.33 -1.97 1.82
C VAL A 40 -3.64 -1.36 2.30
N ASN A 41 -4.61 -2.21 2.63
CA ASN A 41 -5.89 -1.75 3.14
C ASN A 41 -5.83 -1.59 4.67
N LEU A 42 -5.97 -0.33 5.12
CA LEU A 42 -5.87 0.07 6.52
C LEU A 42 -7.23 0.32 7.19
N PHE A 43 -8.35 0.01 6.55
CA PHE A 43 -9.69 0.24 7.13
C PHE A 43 -9.96 -0.53 8.43
N SER A 44 -9.15 -1.54 8.76
CA SER A 44 -9.24 -2.27 10.03
C SER A 44 -8.60 -1.52 11.21
N PHE A 45 -8.00 -0.34 11.00
CA PHE A 45 -7.35 0.47 12.01
C PHE A 45 -8.07 1.82 12.15
N ASP A 46 -8.51 2.14 13.36
CA ASP A 46 -9.14 3.42 13.69
C ASP A 46 -8.10 4.43 14.21
N ASN A 47 -8.36 5.74 14.06
CA ASN A 47 -7.53 6.83 14.59
C ASN A 47 -6.08 6.82 14.07
N LEU A 48 -5.89 6.47 12.79
CA LEU A 48 -4.58 6.56 12.15
C LEU A 48 -4.12 8.02 12.07
N THR A 49 -2.82 8.24 12.28
CA THR A 49 -2.19 9.55 12.12
C THR A 49 -1.30 9.58 10.88
N SER A 50 -0.93 10.76 10.40
CA SER A 50 0.08 10.88 9.33
C SER A 50 1.41 10.22 9.71
N GLY A 51 1.81 10.30 10.99
CA GLY A 51 3.00 9.64 11.54
C GLY A 51 2.96 8.12 11.41
N ASP A 52 1.79 7.51 11.58
CA ASP A 52 1.58 6.07 11.38
C ASP A 52 1.81 5.65 9.93
N LEU A 53 1.38 6.49 8.97
CA LEU A 53 1.58 6.24 7.54
C LEU A 53 3.04 6.38 7.11
N LEU A 54 3.81 7.25 7.78
CA LEU A 54 5.26 7.37 7.53
C LEU A 54 6.02 6.06 7.81
N GLU A 55 5.52 5.18 8.68
CA GLU A 55 6.17 3.88 8.93
C GLU A 55 6.21 2.96 7.71
N PHE A 56 5.36 3.23 6.70
CA PHE A 56 5.32 2.50 5.43
C PHE A 56 6.28 3.06 4.38
N LEU A 57 6.82 4.28 4.57
CA LEU A 57 7.61 5.00 3.56
C LEU A 57 8.79 4.17 3.02
N GLN A 58 9.57 3.57 3.92
CA GLN A 58 10.73 2.75 3.52
C GLN A 58 10.33 1.55 2.65
N LEU A 59 9.22 0.88 3.00
CA LEU A 59 8.73 -0.27 2.26
C LEU A 59 8.16 0.16 0.90
N SER A 60 7.38 1.24 0.89
CA SER A 60 6.84 1.86 -0.33
C SER A 60 7.96 2.19 -1.31
N TYR A 61 8.99 2.92 -0.86
CA TYR A 61 10.14 3.29 -1.68
C TYR A 61 10.88 2.06 -2.21
N THR A 62 11.11 1.06 -1.36
CA THR A 62 11.75 -0.20 -1.78
C THR A 62 10.94 -0.92 -2.86
N HIS A 63 9.62 -0.94 -2.74
CA HIS A 63 8.74 -1.62 -3.67
C HIS A 63 8.60 -0.86 -5.00
N LYS A 64 8.40 0.46 -4.94
CA LYS A 64 8.36 1.35 -6.12
C LYS A 64 9.64 1.25 -6.96
N ASN A 65 10.81 1.25 -6.32
CA ASN A 65 12.10 1.06 -7.03
C ASN A 65 12.28 -0.33 -7.67
N SER A 66 11.46 -1.31 -7.31
CA SER A 66 11.44 -2.62 -7.98
C SER A 66 10.54 -2.66 -9.22
N GLY A 67 10.00 -1.51 -9.64
CA GLY A 67 9.09 -1.39 -10.78
C GLY A 67 7.67 -1.87 -10.48
N LYS A 68 7.23 -1.72 -9.22
CA LYS A 68 5.92 -2.16 -8.74
C LYS A 68 5.23 -1.07 -7.94
N SER A 69 3.91 -1.01 -8.03
CA SER A 69 3.11 0.00 -7.36
C SER A 69 2.91 -0.34 -5.87
N PHE A 70 2.93 0.67 -5.00
CA PHE A 70 2.62 0.51 -3.57
C PHE A 70 1.65 1.60 -3.13
N VAL A 71 0.41 1.21 -2.81
CA VAL A 71 -0.69 2.14 -2.49
C VAL A 71 -1.27 1.82 -1.11
N LEU A 72 -1.42 2.86 -0.28
CA LEU A 72 -2.12 2.78 1.00
C LEU A 72 -3.58 3.19 0.81
N VAL A 73 -4.49 2.48 1.47
CA VAL A 73 -5.93 2.80 1.49
C VAL A 73 -6.36 3.09 2.92
N SER A 74 -6.79 4.32 3.18
CA SER A 74 -7.35 4.73 4.47
C SER A 74 -8.33 5.90 4.28
N GLY A 75 -9.40 5.91 5.07
CA GLY A 75 -10.33 7.04 5.16
C GLY A 75 -10.06 8.00 6.33
N GLU A 76 -9.09 7.67 7.20
CA GLU A 76 -8.86 8.37 8.46
C GLU A 76 -7.88 9.56 8.34
N VAL A 77 -7.02 9.57 7.33
CA VAL A 77 -5.95 10.56 7.12
C VAL A 77 -6.10 11.20 5.75
N SER A 78 -5.94 12.52 5.65
CA SER A 78 -5.97 13.20 4.34
C SER A 78 -4.68 12.95 3.57
N TYR A 79 -4.77 12.82 2.24
CA TYR A 79 -3.59 12.71 1.38
C TYR A 79 -2.70 13.96 1.45
N ASP A 80 -3.25 15.13 1.81
CA ASP A 80 -2.50 16.38 2.02
C ASP A 80 -1.61 16.36 3.28
N GLU A 81 -1.83 15.41 4.19
CA GLU A 81 -1.10 15.29 5.46
C GLU A 81 0.08 14.32 5.40
N VAL A 82 0.26 13.63 4.27
CA VAL A 82 1.36 12.70 4.02
C VAL A 82 2.29 13.23 2.93
N PRO A 83 3.58 12.84 2.93
CA PRO A 83 4.51 13.20 1.87
C PRO A 83 4.05 12.66 0.51
N GLU A 84 4.37 13.38 -0.57
CA GLU A 84 4.03 13.02 -1.96
C GLU A 84 4.57 11.63 -2.37
N GLU A 85 5.63 11.15 -1.72
CA GLU A 85 6.17 9.81 -1.95
C GLU A 85 5.23 8.68 -1.49
N ILE A 86 4.28 8.97 -0.59
CA ILE A 86 3.25 8.05 -0.12
C ILE A 86 2.00 8.20 -0.98
N THR A 87 1.68 7.16 -1.75
CA THR A 87 0.41 7.10 -2.47
C THR A 87 -0.68 6.66 -1.50
N LEU A 88 -1.50 7.61 -1.04
CA LEU A 88 -2.65 7.37 -0.15
C LEU A 88 -3.95 7.71 -0.88
N VAL A 89 -4.93 6.81 -0.81
CA VAL A 89 -6.26 7.00 -1.40
C VAL A 89 -7.37 6.56 -0.45
N PRO A 90 -8.59 7.12 -0.58
CA PRO A 90 -9.70 6.77 0.30
C PRO A 90 -10.37 5.43 -0.05
N SER A 91 -10.11 4.82 -1.20
CA SER A 91 -10.75 3.55 -1.59
C SER A 91 -9.84 2.55 -2.31
N ILE A 92 -10.23 1.27 -2.25
CA ILE A 92 -9.56 0.20 -3.00
C ILE A 92 -9.71 0.42 -4.51
N GLN A 93 -10.82 1.00 -4.96
CA GLN A 93 -11.03 1.26 -6.39
C GLN A 93 -10.03 2.29 -6.91
N GLU A 94 -9.86 3.42 -6.23
CA GLU A 94 -8.84 4.42 -6.63
C GLU A 94 -7.43 3.84 -6.56
N ALA A 95 -7.16 2.95 -5.60
CA ALA A 95 -5.87 2.28 -5.53
C ALA A 95 -5.62 1.42 -6.77
N LYS A 96 -6.64 0.73 -7.26
CA LYS A 96 -6.57 -0.03 -8.52
C LYS A 96 -6.39 0.90 -9.71
N ASP A 97 -7.15 1.99 -9.77
CA ASP A 97 -7.07 2.97 -10.87
C ASP A 97 -5.66 3.59 -10.97
N ILE A 98 -5.02 3.90 -9.84
CA ILE A 98 -3.62 4.36 -9.79
C ILE A 98 -2.66 3.28 -10.30
N ILE A 99 -2.82 2.04 -9.85
CA ILE A 99 -1.96 0.93 -10.28
C ILE A 99 -2.06 0.72 -11.79
N GLU A 100 -3.27 0.74 -12.34
CA GLU A 100 -3.50 0.61 -13.78
C GLU A 100 -2.81 1.75 -14.55
N MET A 101 -2.94 2.99 -14.07
CA MET A 101 -2.26 4.15 -14.68
C MET A 101 -0.73 3.98 -14.64
N GLU A 102 -0.16 3.63 -13.49
CA GLU A 102 1.29 3.43 -13.35
C GLU A 102 1.81 2.23 -14.18
N GLU A 103 1.01 1.16 -14.34
CA GLU A 103 1.38 0.03 -15.21
C GLU A 103 1.43 0.45 -16.68
N ILE A 104 0.47 1.27 -17.14
CA ILE A 104 0.49 1.84 -18.50
C ILE A 104 1.72 2.73 -18.70
N GLU A 105 2.04 3.61 -17.74
CA GLU A 105 3.22 4.48 -17.82
C GLU A 105 4.52 3.66 -17.90
N ARG A 106 4.66 2.63 -17.05
CA ARG A 106 5.81 1.73 -17.08
C ARG A 106 5.93 0.95 -18.39
N ASP A 107 4.83 0.48 -18.95
CA ASP A 107 4.82 -0.22 -20.23
C ASP A 107 5.19 0.71 -21.40
N LEU A 108 4.87 2.00 -21.30
CA LEU A 108 5.29 3.05 -22.23
C LEU A 108 6.73 3.53 -21.99
N GLY A 109 7.35 3.13 -20.88
CA GLY A 109 8.71 3.53 -20.50
C GLY A 109 8.85 5.00 -20.12
N ILE A 110 7.77 5.61 -19.62
CA ILE A 110 7.72 7.01 -19.16
C ILE A 110 7.68 7.11 -17.64
#